data_AF-A0A7L9QEC3-F1
#
_entry.id   AF-A0A7L9QEC3-F1
#
_cell.length_a   1.000
_cell.length_b   1.000
_cell.length_c   1.000
_cell.angle_alpha   90.00
_cell.angle_beta   90.00
_cell.angle_gamma   90.00
#
_symmetry.space_group_name_H-M   'P 1'
#
loop_
_entity.id
_entity.type
_entity.pdbx_description
1 polymer ?
#
loop_
_entity_poly.entity_id
_entity_poly.type
_entity_poly.pdbx_seq_one_letter_code
_entity_poly.pdbx_strand_id
1 'polypeptide(L)'
;MRFAAALVLTLALIGSAAALAPLLDATAGWRQGRATFYGGSQQYLSNFPDRGPPPEYGFGTPLYGSCGYLSQDGTEGVDFSNVPFPEDMLSAVANVNEDYPGSCGRCYEIRCSTGTVIGNYSADNSDAVIPYNITGGFIPKVNLDTVVDDYGRHWNGNDLMSEDELFTQCYNASQSMGLLNEPDNSIYVHVTDNCPCLQYDGGSASVTGTNPPCCGNVNHFDLSYFGFQKLAHPAYGLMNLEFRPVDCFSKAPLDYLPGYINETIYGDNVESGWAWFPYQQNNKQLQVAGAGVGGSNATCVDVNPSGGLSFVSRMANVQGYQPFLSSKATTVSFYVKQTSAANIGQGSGVPSGITLSIGNAEQMYYCTGLQLSSLSQGPTSNGMTQLTVPISQFNCDLTRVDQIGFQNTGSAAVQFCLDDFALT
;
A
#
# COMPACT_ATOMS: atom_id res chain seq x y z
N MET A 1 0.94 -85.44 -22.04
CA MET A 1 1.92 -85.13 -20.98
C MET A 1 2.51 -83.75 -21.27
N ARG A 2 2.52 -82.89 -20.24
CA ARG A 2 3.22 -81.59 -20.11
C ARG A 2 2.56 -80.35 -20.74
N PHE A 3 2.33 -79.41 -19.82
CA PHE A 3 1.81 -78.05 -19.90
C PHE A 3 2.65 -77.11 -20.79
N ALA A 4 1.99 -76.10 -21.36
CA ALA A 4 2.52 -74.73 -21.44
C ALA A 4 1.38 -73.73 -21.62
N ALA A 5 1.34 -72.75 -20.73
CA ALA A 5 0.47 -71.59 -20.70
C ALA A 5 1.13 -70.39 -21.39
N ALA A 6 0.35 -69.50 -22.00
CA ALA A 6 0.64 -68.09 -22.32
C ALA A 6 -0.37 -67.61 -23.37
N LEU A 7 -0.85 -66.37 -23.46
CA LEU A 7 -0.83 -65.16 -22.64
C LEU A 7 -1.78 -64.25 -23.44
N VAL A 8 -2.92 -63.85 -22.90
CA VAL A 8 -3.86 -62.95 -23.60
C VAL A 8 -3.33 -61.53 -23.43
N LEU A 9 -2.88 -60.92 -24.54
CA LEU A 9 -2.41 -59.55 -24.59
C LEU A 9 -3.60 -58.62 -24.87
N THR A 10 -4.16 -58.01 -23.84
CA THR A 10 -5.14 -56.92 -23.96
C THR A 10 -4.38 -55.62 -24.17
N LEU A 11 -4.44 -55.06 -25.38
CA LEU A 11 -3.96 -53.71 -25.70
C LEU A 11 -4.88 -52.68 -25.02
N ALA A 12 -4.39 -52.03 -23.97
CA ALA A 12 -5.03 -50.83 -23.41
C ALA A 12 -4.52 -49.60 -24.17
N LEU A 13 -5.37 -49.03 -25.03
CA LEU A 13 -5.20 -47.68 -25.55
C LEU A 13 -5.53 -46.68 -24.43
N ILE A 14 -4.50 -46.18 -23.74
CA ILE A 14 -4.60 -44.99 -22.91
C ILE A 14 -4.46 -43.79 -23.86
N GLY A 15 -5.60 -43.26 -24.30
CA GLY A 15 -5.67 -41.95 -24.92
C GLY A 15 -5.48 -40.89 -23.84
N SER A 16 -4.29 -40.30 -23.78
CA SER A 16 -4.01 -39.13 -22.94
C SER A 16 -4.70 -37.91 -23.54
N ALA A 17 -5.97 -37.71 -23.22
CA ALA A 17 -6.59 -36.39 -23.29
C ALA A 17 -6.04 -35.57 -22.11
N ALA A 18 -4.92 -34.89 -22.33
CA ALA A 18 -4.49 -33.79 -21.47
C ALA A 18 -5.49 -32.65 -21.65
N ALA A 19 -6.60 -32.71 -20.92
CA ALA A 19 -7.43 -31.56 -20.67
C ALA A 19 -6.59 -30.60 -19.82
N LEU A 20 -6.12 -29.52 -20.44
CA LEU A 20 -5.66 -28.31 -19.76
C LEU A 20 -6.84 -27.75 -18.96
N ALA A 21 -7.01 -28.23 -17.73
CA ALA A 21 -7.70 -27.47 -16.71
C ALA A 21 -6.71 -26.40 -16.23
N PRO A 22 -7.02 -25.09 -16.30
CA PRO A 22 -6.25 -24.13 -15.55
C PRO A 22 -6.39 -24.50 -14.07
N LEU A 23 -5.25 -24.80 -13.44
CA LEU A 23 -5.15 -24.96 -12.00
C LEU A 23 -5.59 -23.65 -11.35
N LEU A 24 -6.86 -23.58 -10.98
CA LEU A 24 -7.37 -22.68 -9.97
C LEU A 24 -6.80 -23.15 -8.63
N ASP A 25 -5.56 -22.76 -8.35
CA ASP A 25 -4.96 -22.80 -7.01
C ASP A 25 -4.42 -21.39 -6.69
N ALA A 26 -5.33 -20.42 -6.79
CA ALA A 26 -5.05 -18.99 -6.73
C ALA A 26 -5.27 -18.38 -5.32
N THR A 27 -5.32 -19.23 -4.29
CA THR A 27 -5.52 -18.82 -2.89
C THR A 27 -4.17 -18.87 -2.16
N ALA A 28 -3.71 -17.72 -1.63
CA ALA A 28 -2.49 -17.57 -0.81
C ALA A 28 -1.09 -17.85 -1.45
N GLY A 29 -1.00 -18.15 -2.74
CA GLY A 29 0.27 -18.44 -3.43
C GLY A 29 1.12 -17.21 -3.81
N TRP A 30 2.41 -17.44 -4.08
CA TRP A 30 3.32 -16.44 -4.67
C TRP A 30 2.89 -16.06 -6.08
N ARG A 31 3.01 -14.78 -6.42
CA ARG A 31 2.66 -14.20 -7.72
C ARG A 31 3.84 -13.44 -8.30
N GLN A 32 4.00 -13.52 -9.61
CA GLN A 32 5.04 -12.79 -10.32
C GLN A 32 4.69 -11.29 -10.41
N GLY A 33 5.70 -10.46 -10.26
CA GLY A 33 5.62 -9.02 -10.41
C GLY A 33 6.99 -8.40 -10.62
N ARG A 34 7.04 -7.08 -10.56
CA ARG A 34 8.30 -6.33 -10.64
C ARG A 34 8.30 -5.17 -9.66
N ALA A 35 9.49 -4.69 -9.30
CA ALA A 35 9.64 -3.50 -8.49
C ALA A 35 10.65 -2.51 -9.05
N THR A 36 10.35 -1.23 -8.88
CA THR A 36 11.33 -0.13 -8.89
C THR A 36 11.61 0.29 -7.45
N PHE A 37 12.37 1.36 -7.28
CA PHE A 37 12.46 2.04 -6.00
C PHE A 37 12.27 3.55 -6.11
N TYR A 38 11.88 4.14 -4.97
CA TYR A 38 11.76 5.58 -4.77
C TYR A 38 12.41 6.02 -3.45
N GLY A 39 12.85 7.27 -3.41
CA GLY A 39 13.71 7.82 -2.36
C GLY A 39 15.14 7.25 -2.36
N GLY A 40 15.86 7.42 -1.24
CA GLY A 40 17.20 6.88 -1.04
C GLY A 40 18.00 7.60 0.04
N SER A 41 19.08 6.97 0.51
CA SER A 41 20.01 7.61 1.44
C SER A 41 20.73 8.78 0.76
N GLN A 42 21.10 9.80 1.52
CA GLN A 42 21.88 10.92 0.96
C GLN A 42 23.20 10.44 0.35
N GLN A 43 23.81 9.40 0.94
CA GLN A 43 25.03 8.77 0.41
C GLN A 43 24.79 8.21 -0.98
N TYR A 44 23.76 7.38 -1.16
CA TYR A 44 23.45 6.79 -2.46
C TYR A 44 23.02 7.84 -3.49
N LEU A 45 22.11 8.73 -3.11
CA LEU A 45 21.53 9.73 -4.01
C LEU A 45 22.56 10.76 -4.51
N SER A 46 23.61 11.03 -3.74
CA SER A 46 24.70 11.94 -4.13
C SER A 46 25.43 11.53 -5.41
N ASN A 47 25.32 10.25 -5.81
CA ASN A 47 25.89 9.74 -7.06
C ASN A 47 25.10 10.17 -8.32
N PHE A 48 23.91 10.76 -8.17
CA PHE A 48 22.99 11.10 -9.27
C PHE A 48 22.70 12.61 -9.37
N PRO A 49 23.73 13.45 -9.61
CA PRO A 49 23.55 14.91 -9.65
C PRO A 49 22.67 15.38 -10.81
N ASP A 50 22.49 14.57 -11.84
CA ASP A 50 21.65 14.85 -13.01
C ASP A 50 20.16 14.77 -12.72
N ARG A 51 19.77 14.16 -11.59
CA ARG A 51 18.36 14.01 -11.20
C ARG A 51 17.85 15.10 -10.25
N GLY A 52 18.64 16.16 -10.02
CA GLY A 52 18.22 17.36 -9.29
C GLY A 52 18.86 17.49 -7.91
N PRO A 53 18.63 18.60 -7.19
CA PRO A 53 19.21 18.81 -5.87
C PRO A 53 18.52 17.97 -4.78
N PRO A 54 19.15 17.82 -3.60
CA PRO A 54 18.50 17.25 -2.41
C PRO A 54 17.17 17.95 -2.08
N PRO A 55 16.26 17.28 -1.36
CA PRO A 55 16.44 15.98 -0.69
C PRO A 55 16.14 14.75 -1.56
N GLU A 56 15.44 14.89 -2.68
CA GLU A 56 14.80 13.75 -3.36
C GLU A 56 15.41 13.38 -4.71
N TYR A 57 16.35 14.18 -5.25
CA TYR A 57 17.13 13.87 -6.46
C TYR A 57 16.30 13.21 -7.59
N GLY A 58 15.04 13.63 -7.81
CA GLY A 58 14.20 13.07 -8.88
C GLY A 58 13.80 11.59 -8.73
N PHE A 59 14.05 10.97 -7.57
CA PHE A 59 13.62 9.60 -7.23
C PHE A 59 12.32 9.58 -6.42
N GLY A 60 11.66 10.73 -6.25
CA GLY A 60 10.46 10.84 -5.41
C GLY A 60 10.75 10.61 -3.93
N THR A 61 9.69 10.51 -3.13
CA THR A 61 9.79 10.30 -1.69
C THR A 61 8.67 9.41 -1.16
N PRO A 62 8.99 8.45 -0.27
CA PRO A 62 8.00 7.61 0.39
C PRO A 62 7.23 8.28 1.53
N LEU A 63 7.56 9.53 1.88
CA LEU A 63 6.98 10.21 3.05
C LEU A 63 5.61 10.84 2.75
N TYR A 64 5.41 11.39 1.56
CA TYR A 64 4.16 12.07 1.17
C TYR A 64 3.18 11.15 0.43
N GLY A 65 3.20 9.86 0.78
CA GLY A 65 2.45 8.86 0.06
C GLY A 65 0.95 9.14 -0.01
N SER A 66 0.33 8.71 -1.10
CA SER A 66 -1.07 8.88 -1.42
C SER A 66 -2.03 8.18 -0.45
N CYS A 67 -1.58 7.42 0.55
CA CYS A 67 -2.45 6.92 1.62
C CYS A 67 -2.55 7.88 2.81
N GLY A 68 -1.77 8.97 2.81
CA GLY A 68 -1.92 10.11 3.71
C GLY A 68 -1.27 9.97 5.09
N TYR A 69 -0.51 8.91 5.34
CA TYR A 69 -0.01 8.52 6.67
C TYR A 69 1.05 9.43 7.33
N LEU A 70 1.27 10.63 6.80
CA LEU A 70 2.27 11.56 7.33
C LEU A 70 1.71 12.39 8.49
N SER A 71 2.33 12.23 9.67
CA SER A 71 2.01 12.94 10.92
C SER A 71 2.72 14.29 11.07
N GLN A 72 2.77 15.08 9.99
CA GLN A 72 3.25 16.47 10.00
C GLN A 72 2.79 17.18 8.72
N ASP A 73 2.61 18.50 8.77
CA ASP A 73 2.43 19.29 7.56
C ASP A 73 3.78 19.50 6.87
N GLY A 74 3.81 19.32 5.54
CA GLY A 74 5.02 19.14 4.73
C GLY A 74 5.95 20.34 4.58
N THR A 75 5.94 21.30 5.52
CA THR A 75 6.66 22.55 5.38
C THR A 75 8.08 22.52 5.94
N GLU A 76 8.38 21.80 7.04
CA GLU A 76 9.74 21.60 7.56
C GLU A 76 9.86 20.35 8.46
N GLY A 77 11.03 19.70 8.47
CA GLY A 77 11.37 18.66 9.45
C GLY A 77 10.69 17.29 9.27
N VAL A 78 10.22 16.98 8.06
CA VAL A 78 9.58 15.70 7.73
C VAL A 78 10.64 14.63 7.45
N ASP A 79 10.59 13.54 8.21
CA ASP A 79 11.43 12.36 8.02
C ASP A 79 10.64 11.05 8.26
N PHE A 80 11.33 9.91 8.22
CA PHE A 80 10.71 8.59 8.41
C PHE A 80 10.11 8.35 9.81
N SER A 81 10.43 9.19 10.81
CA SER A 81 9.78 9.14 12.12
C SER A 81 8.35 9.71 12.10
N ASN A 82 7.98 10.44 11.04
CA ASN A 82 6.64 11.00 10.87
C ASN A 82 5.66 10.07 10.14
N VAL A 83 6.12 8.93 9.61
CA VAL A 83 5.29 7.86 9.05
C VAL A 83 5.24 6.68 10.01
N PRO A 84 4.13 5.92 10.06
CA PRO A 84 3.91 4.95 11.12
C PRO A 84 4.58 3.58 10.86
N PHE A 85 5.34 3.46 9.77
CA PHE A 85 6.01 2.23 9.37
C PHE A 85 7.50 2.47 9.13
N PRO A 86 8.36 1.47 9.38
CA PRO A 86 9.79 1.55 9.10
C PRO A 86 10.08 1.92 7.64
N GLU A 87 11.17 2.65 7.41
CA GLU A 87 11.56 3.16 6.08
C GLU A 87 11.74 2.07 5.03
N ASP A 88 12.12 0.86 5.43
CA ASP A 88 12.34 -0.32 4.60
C ASP A 88 11.08 -1.17 4.36
N MET A 89 9.94 -0.75 4.91
CA MET A 89 8.64 -1.40 4.77
C MET A 89 7.65 -0.55 3.97
N LEU A 90 8.07 0.54 3.32
CA LEU A 90 7.17 1.40 2.55
C LEU A 90 7.10 0.96 1.10
N SER A 91 5.90 1.00 0.51
CA SER A 91 5.69 0.71 -0.90
C SER A 91 4.56 1.51 -1.51
N ALA A 92 4.67 1.77 -2.80
CA ALA A 92 3.60 2.22 -3.67
C ALA A 92 3.13 1.06 -4.54
N VAL A 93 1.83 0.81 -4.60
CA VAL A 93 1.28 -0.24 -5.48
C VAL A 93 0.73 0.38 -6.75
N ALA A 94 0.97 -0.26 -7.89
CA ALA A 94 0.45 0.26 -9.16
C ALA A 94 -1.07 0.22 -9.22
N ASN A 95 -1.68 1.29 -9.72
CA ASN A 95 -3.14 1.41 -9.79
C ASN A 95 -3.81 0.49 -10.83
N VAL A 96 -2.99 -0.21 -11.63
CA VAL A 96 -3.43 -1.22 -12.59
C VAL A 96 -3.40 -2.65 -12.02
N ASN A 97 -2.81 -2.86 -10.84
CA ASN A 97 -2.82 -4.17 -10.19
C ASN A 97 -4.27 -4.58 -9.89
N GLU A 98 -4.61 -5.86 -10.06
CA GLU A 98 -6.00 -6.35 -9.94
C GLU A 98 -6.55 -6.16 -8.52
N ASP A 99 -5.67 -6.21 -7.52
CA ASP A 99 -5.98 -6.00 -6.11
C ASP A 99 -5.78 -4.54 -5.66
N TYR A 100 -5.64 -3.58 -6.57
CA TYR A 100 -5.52 -2.16 -6.19
C TYR A 100 -6.68 -1.61 -5.33
N PRO A 101 -7.96 -1.98 -5.56
CA PRO A 101 -9.05 -1.51 -4.71
C PRO A 101 -8.83 -1.87 -3.24
N GLY A 102 -8.96 -0.89 -2.34
CA GLY A 102 -8.69 -1.01 -0.92
C GLY A 102 -7.24 -1.34 -0.59
N SER A 103 -6.26 -0.88 -1.37
CA SER A 103 -4.86 -1.27 -1.18
C SER A 103 -4.14 -0.57 -0.03
N CYS A 104 -4.50 0.67 0.32
CA CYS A 104 -3.82 1.42 1.37
C CYS A 104 -3.74 0.64 2.69
N GLY A 105 -2.55 0.57 3.29
CA GLY A 105 -2.32 -0.10 4.57
C GLY A 105 -2.18 -1.62 4.49
N ARG A 106 -2.47 -2.25 3.34
CA ARG A 106 -2.27 -3.70 3.16
C ARG A 106 -0.80 -4.07 3.24
N CYS A 107 -0.56 -5.32 3.65
CA CYS A 107 0.76 -5.90 3.72
C CYS A 107 1.02 -6.96 2.65
N TYR A 108 2.25 -6.97 2.16
CA TYR A 108 2.74 -7.97 1.23
C TYR A 108 4.06 -8.53 1.74
N GLU A 109 4.22 -9.84 1.58
CA GLU A 109 5.53 -10.46 1.61
C GLU A 109 6.08 -10.46 0.18
N ILE A 110 7.28 -9.91 -0.01
CA ILE A 110 7.93 -9.73 -1.30
C ILE A 110 9.31 -10.37 -1.26
N ARG A 111 9.67 -11.12 -2.29
CA ARG A 111 11.04 -11.61 -2.50
C ARG A 111 11.50 -11.32 -3.92
N CYS A 112 12.79 -11.11 -4.10
CA CYS A 112 13.36 -10.97 -5.43
C CYS A 112 13.40 -12.33 -6.14
N SER A 113 13.18 -12.31 -7.46
CA SER A 113 13.29 -13.47 -8.33
C SER A 113 14.39 -13.23 -9.38
N THR A 114 15.49 -13.97 -9.29
CA THR A 114 16.62 -13.82 -10.21
C THR A 114 16.19 -14.21 -11.62
N GLY A 115 16.55 -13.40 -12.62
CA GLY A 115 16.19 -13.67 -14.01
C GLY A 115 16.02 -12.42 -14.84
N THR A 116 15.65 -12.63 -16.10
CA THR A 116 15.27 -11.59 -17.05
C THR A 116 14.03 -10.85 -16.58
N VAL A 117 14.11 -9.52 -16.50
CA VAL A 117 13.04 -8.70 -15.96
C VAL A 117 11.84 -8.68 -16.90
N ILE A 118 10.69 -9.09 -16.36
CA ILE A 118 9.42 -9.16 -17.11
C ILE A 118 8.91 -7.74 -17.40
N GLY A 119 8.45 -7.53 -18.64
CA GLY A 119 8.01 -6.25 -19.14
C GLY A 119 6.68 -6.30 -19.86
N ASN A 120 6.11 -5.09 -20.06
CA ASN A 120 4.77 -4.86 -20.61
C ASN A 120 4.81 -3.78 -21.71
N TYR A 121 5.69 -3.93 -22.69
CA TYR A 121 5.79 -2.92 -23.76
C TYR A 121 5.01 -3.26 -25.03
N SER A 122 4.25 -4.36 -25.05
CA SER A 122 3.42 -4.71 -26.19
C SER A 122 1.96 -4.89 -25.80
N ALA A 123 1.06 -4.34 -26.61
CA ALA A 123 -0.39 -4.38 -26.44
C ALA A 123 -1.00 -5.79 -26.68
N ASP A 124 -0.17 -6.80 -26.86
CA ASP A 124 -0.50 -8.14 -27.35
C ASP A 124 -0.20 -9.27 -26.35
N ASN A 125 0.11 -8.95 -25.08
CA ASN A 125 0.32 -9.92 -23.99
C ASN A 125 1.47 -10.94 -24.24
N SER A 126 2.43 -10.67 -25.13
CA SER A 126 3.69 -11.41 -25.07
C SER A 126 4.52 -10.87 -23.90
N ASP A 127 5.05 -11.73 -23.04
CA ASP A 127 6.03 -11.37 -22.01
C ASP A 127 7.23 -10.70 -22.69
N ALA A 128 7.19 -9.36 -22.79
CA ALA A 128 8.21 -8.59 -23.45
C ALA A 128 9.32 -8.35 -22.43
N VAL A 129 10.51 -8.87 -22.68
CA VAL A 129 11.67 -8.57 -21.83
C VAL A 129 11.89 -7.05 -21.78
N ILE A 130 12.17 -6.53 -20.59
CA ILE A 130 12.59 -5.13 -20.45
C ILE A 130 13.98 -4.97 -21.10
N PRO A 131 14.13 -4.11 -22.12
CA PRO A 131 15.42 -3.88 -22.71
C PRO A 131 16.38 -3.22 -21.72
N TYR A 132 17.67 -3.50 -21.82
CA TYR A 132 18.72 -2.85 -21.05
C TYR A 132 18.91 -1.40 -21.53
N ASN A 133 17.96 -0.53 -21.20
CA ASN A 133 17.94 0.84 -21.68
C ASN A 133 18.45 1.84 -20.64
N ILE A 134 19.75 2.15 -20.71
CA ILE A 134 20.38 3.22 -19.92
C ILE A 134 19.92 4.63 -20.32
N THR A 135 19.26 4.78 -21.48
CA THR A 135 18.78 6.06 -21.99
C THR A 135 17.40 6.43 -21.44
N GLY A 136 16.58 5.43 -21.13
CA GLY A 136 15.17 5.53 -20.73
C GLY A 136 14.91 5.75 -19.23
N GLY A 137 15.93 5.75 -18.39
CA GLY A 137 15.84 6.26 -17.01
C GLY A 137 15.60 5.23 -15.90
N PHE A 138 15.43 3.93 -16.21
CA PHE A 138 15.34 2.90 -15.16
C PHE A 138 16.70 2.61 -14.55
N ILE A 139 17.71 2.41 -15.38
CA ILE A 139 19.09 2.21 -14.95
C ILE A 139 19.77 3.58 -14.84
N PRO A 140 20.42 3.90 -13.72
CA PRO A 140 21.07 5.19 -13.56
C PRO A 140 22.24 5.41 -14.52
N LYS A 141 22.40 6.64 -15.03
CA LYS A 141 23.50 7.05 -15.92
C LYS A 141 24.75 7.45 -15.13
N VAL A 142 25.35 6.51 -14.41
CA VAL A 142 26.53 6.77 -13.58
C VAL A 142 27.61 5.72 -13.82
N ASN A 143 28.80 5.95 -13.26
CA ASN A 143 29.82 4.90 -13.21
C ASN A 143 29.40 3.85 -12.16
N LEU A 144 28.72 2.80 -12.63
CA LEU A 144 28.14 1.76 -11.78
C LEU A 144 29.19 0.93 -11.03
N ASP A 145 30.46 0.96 -11.44
CA ASP A 145 31.57 0.33 -10.72
C ASP A 145 31.89 1.06 -9.40
N THR A 146 31.56 2.35 -9.31
CA THR A 146 31.88 3.21 -8.16
C THR A 146 30.71 3.41 -7.21
N VAL A 147 29.50 3.05 -7.62
CA VAL A 147 28.31 3.19 -6.78
C VAL A 147 28.23 2.00 -5.84
N VAL A 148 28.12 2.31 -4.55
CA VAL A 148 27.82 1.34 -3.51
C VAL A 148 26.50 1.69 -2.85
N ASP A 149 25.75 0.68 -2.44
CA ASP A 149 24.58 0.85 -1.58
C ASP A 149 24.96 1.13 -0.11
N ASP A 150 23.96 1.22 0.77
CA ASP A 150 24.18 1.56 2.18
C ASP A 150 24.90 0.45 2.97
N TYR A 151 24.96 -0.76 2.42
CA TYR A 151 25.72 -1.88 2.98
C TYR A 151 27.15 -1.95 2.42
N GLY A 152 27.55 -0.99 1.58
CA GLY A 152 28.87 -0.94 0.94
C GLY A 152 29.05 -1.98 -0.17
N ARG A 153 27.96 -2.55 -0.69
CA ARG A 153 28.02 -3.56 -1.77
C ARG A 153 28.09 -2.84 -3.11
N HIS A 154 28.91 -3.36 -4.01
CA HIS A 154 28.97 -2.90 -5.39
C HIS A 154 27.87 -3.57 -6.21
N TRP A 155 27.50 -2.93 -7.33
CA TRP A 155 26.64 -3.56 -8.31
C TRP A 155 27.40 -4.70 -9.02
N ASN A 156 26.81 -5.90 -9.04
CA ASN A 156 27.41 -7.08 -9.68
C ASN A 156 27.33 -7.04 -11.22
N GLY A 157 26.73 -6.00 -11.81
CA GLY A 157 26.50 -5.89 -13.25
C GLY A 157 25.18 -6.50 -13.71
N ASN A 158 24.98 -6.48 -15.03
CA ASN A 158 23.83 -7.07 -15.71
C ASN A 158 24.33 -8.21 -16.63
N ASP A 159 24.00 -9.46 -16.29
CA ASP A 159 24.50 -10.65 -17.00
C ASP A 159 24.04 -10.70 -18.48
N LEU A 160 22.88 -10.13 -18.80
CA LEU A 160 22.32 -10.11 -20.15
C LEU A 160 22.56 -8.78 -20.88
N MET A 161 23.56 -8.00 -20.46
CA MET A 161 23.90 -6.73 -21.10
C MET A 161 24.23 -6.88 -22.59
N SER A 162 24.85 -7.99 -23.01
CA SER A 162 25.15 -8.24 -24.44
C SER A 162 23.91 -8.56 -25.29
N GLU A 163 22.82 -8.93 -24.64
CA GLU A 163 21.55 -9.28 -25.27
C GLU A 163 20.57 -8.10 -25.26
N ASP A 164 20.99 -6.94 -24.73
CA ASP A 164 20.15 -5.76 -24.49
C ASP A 164 18.93 -6.08 -23.62
N GLU A 165 19.10 -6.97 -22.62
CA GLU A 165 18.04 -7.37 -21.69
C GLU A 165 18.40 -7.01 -20.26
N LEU A 166 17.45 -6.50 -19.49
CA LEU A 166 17.65 -6.30 -18.06
C LEU A 166 17.54 -7.63 -17.32
N PHE A 167 18.60 -8.03 -16.63
CA PHE A 167 18.64 -9.20 -15.76
C PHE A 167 18.89 -8.77 -14.32
N THR A 168 18.05 -9.23 -13.40
CA THR A 168 18.24 -9.01 -11.97
C THR A 168 18.94 -10.21 -11.35
N GLN A 169 20.03 -9.96 -10.62
CA GLN A 169 20.61 -10.91 -9.70
C GLN A 169 20.20 -10.57 -8.27
N CYS A 170 19.36 -11.42 -7.68
CA CYS A 170 18.97 -11.27 -6.28
C CYS A 170 20.13 -11.64 -5.35
N TYR A 171 20.13 -11.08 -4.14
CA TYR A 171 21.16 -11.39 -3.15
C TYR A 171 21.10 -12.82 -2.63
N ASN A 172 19.92 -13.43 -2.52
CA ASN A 172 19.79 -14.86 -2.18
C ASN A 172 20.43 -15.79 -3.23
N ALA A 173 20.23 -15.51 -4.52
CA ALA A 173 20.90 -16.23 -5.59
C ALA A 173 22.43 -16.01 -5.51
N SER A 174 22.84 -14.78 -5.21
CA SER A 174 24.26 -14.45 -4.96
C SER A 174 24.85 -15.26 -3.79
N GLN A 175 24.10 -15.48 -2.70
CA GLN A 175 24.51 -16.39 -1.61
C GLN A 175 24.66 -17.82 -2.09
N SER A 176 23.70 -18.33 -2.86
CA SER A 176 23.75 -19.69 -3.41
C SER A 176 24.94 -19.90 -4.37
N MET A 177 25.44 -18.81 -4.96
CA MET A 177 26.64 -18.75 -5.79
C MET A 177 27.92 -18.40 -4.99
N GLY A 178 27.83 -18.21 -3.67
CA GLY A 178 28.95 -17.91 -2.78
C GLY A 178 29.50 -16.48 -2.90
N LEU A 179 28.73 -15.56 -3.49
CA LEU A 179 29.14 -14.19 -3.77
C LEU A 179 28.88 -13.24 -2.59
N LEU A 180 27.93 -13.55 -1.70
CA LEU A 180 27.51 -12.71 -0.57
C LEU A 180 27.03 -13.54 0.63
N ASN A 181 27.10 -12.96 1.84
CA ASN A 181 26.63 -13.55 3.10
C ASN A 181 25.39 -12.82 3.65
N GLU A 182 24.34 -12.74 2.84
CA GLU A 182 23.04 -12.23 3.31
C GLU A 182 22.14 -13.41 3.76
N PRO A 183 21.01 -13.20 4.45
CA PRO A 183 20.03 -14.27 4.65
C PRO A 183 19.04 -14.39 3.47
N ASP A 184 18.43 -15.58 3.29
CA ASP A 184 17.32 -15.83 2.36
C ASP A 184 16.12 -14.97 2.76
N ASN A 185 15.92 -13.82 2.11
CA ASN A 185 15.08 -12.78 2.69
C ASN A 185 14.00 -12.30 1.74
N SER A 186 12.78 -12.76 1.96
CA SER A 186 11.63 -11.91 1.71
C SER A 186 11.66 -10.70 2.66
N ILE A 187 11.06 -9.61 2.22
CA ILE A 187 10.71 -8.45 3.06
C ILE A 187 9.20 -8.37 3.20
N TYR A 188 8.76 -7.67 4.24
CA TYR A 188 7.35 -7.34 4.45
C TYR A 188 7.19 -5.85 4.24
N VAL A 189 6.21 -5.46 3.44
CA VAL A 189 5.96 -4.05 3.13
C VAL A 189 4.49 -3.70 3.36
N HIS A 190 4.24 -2.44 3.68
CA HIS A 190 2.94 -1.79 3.72
C HIS A 190 2.76 -0.94 2.47
N VAL A 191 1.53 -0.91 1.94
CA VAL A 191 1.15 0.06 0.91
C VAL A 191 0.88 1.40 1.57
N THR A 192 1.74 2.38 1.32
CA THR A 192 1.62 3.75 1.84
C THR A 192 1.40 4.79 0.75
N ASP A 193 1.56 4.38 -0.50
CA ASP A 193 1.42 5.24 -1.66
C ASP A 193 0.77 4.50 -2.84
N ASN A 194 0.45 5.23 -3.89
CA ASN A 194 0.04 4.68 -5.18
C ASN A 194 1.16 4.88 -6.20
N CYS A 195 1.27 3.96 -7.15
CA CYS A 195 2.01 4.22 -8.37
C CYS A 195 1.03 4.39 -9.54
N PRO A 196 0.71 5.62 -9.94
CA PRO A 196 -0.27 5.85 -10.98
C PRO A 196 0.35 5.60 -12.36
N CYS A 197 -0.32 4.78 -13.18
CA CYS A 197 0.06 4.57 -14.58
C CYS A 197 0.04 5.88 -15.38
N LEU A 198 -0.98 6.73 -15.19
CA LEU A 198 -1.07 8.03 -15.84
C LEU A 198 -0.47 9.12 -14.95
N GLN A 199 0.38 9.95 -15.54
CA GLN A 199 0.96 11.11 -14.87
C GLN A 199 0.15 12.35 -15.22
N TYR A 200 -0.11 13.19 -14.24
CA TYR A 200 -0.90 14.42 -14.39
C TYR A 200 -0.07 15.64 -14.02
N ASP A 201 -0.35 16.77 -14.67
CA ASP A 201 0.24 18.05 -14.27
C ASP A 201 -0.31 18.49 -12.91
N GLY A 202 0.56 18.94 -12.01
CA GLY A 202 0.22 19.32 -10.64
C GLY A 202 -0.70 20.55 -10.58
N GLY A 203 -1.99 20.33 -10.79
CA GLY A 203 -3.03 21.37 -10.84
C GLY A 203 -4.02 21.23 -12.00
N SER A 204 -3.86 20.25 -12.89
CA SER A 204 -4.82 20.01 -13.98
C SER A 204 -5.18 18.53 -14.13
N ALA A 205 -6.33 18.25 -14.74
CA ALA A 205 -6.72 16.90 -15.15
C ALA A 205 -6.01 16.42 -16.43
N SER A 206 -5.03 17.18 -16.93
CA SER A 206 -4.32 16.87 -18.18
C SER A 206 -3.25 15.81 -17.94
N VAL A 207 -3.29 14.75 -18.73
CA VAL A 207 -2.26 13.69 -18.72
C VAL A 207 -0.98 14.23 -19.36
N THR A 208 0.12 14.19 -18.62
CA THR A 208 1.45 14.64 -19.06
C THR A 208 2.34 13.49 -19.54
N GLY A 209 1.97 12.25 -19.21
CA GLY A 209 2.71 11.07 -19.64
C GLY A 209 2.17 9.78 -19.04
N THR A 210 2.92 8.71 -19.22
CA THR A 210 2.72 7.42 -18.55
C THR A 210 3.90 7.13 -17.65
N ASN A 211 3.69 6.34 -16.60
CA ASN A 211 4.73 5.76 -15.77
C ASN A 211 4.85 4.26 -16.12
N PRO A 212 5.72 3.87 -17.05
CA PRO A 212 5.68 2.53 -17.64
C PRO A 212 5.81 1.36 -16.65
N PRO A 213 6.64 1.42 -15.59
CA PRO A 213 6.67 0.40 -14.53
C PRO A 213 5.30 0.15 -13.91
N CYS A 214 4.48 1.19 -13.77
CA CYS A 214 3.17 1.14 -13.12
C CYS A 214 2.02 0.94 -14.11
N CYS A 215 2.33 0.68 -15.37
CA CYS A 215 1.37 0.39 -16.43
C CYS A 215 1.50 -1.06 -16.94
N GLY A 216 0.43 -1.54 -17.58
CA GLY A 216 0.40 -2.83 -18.26
C GLY A 216 -0.22 -3.95 -17.43
N ASN A 217 0.17 -5.18 -17.73
CA ASN A 217 -0.44 -6.43 -17.24
C ASN A 217 0.44 -7.22 -16.25
N VAL A 218 1.55 -6.63 -15.79
CA VAL A 218 2.43 -7.19 -14.75
C VAL A 218 2.26 -6.36 -13.49
N ASN A 219 2.00 -7.05 -12.39
CA ASN A 219 1.89 -6.44 -11.08
C ASN A 219 3.17 -5.69 -10.71
N HIS A 220 3.00 -4.49 -10.20
CA HIS A 220 4.13 -3.63 -9.86
C HIS A 220 4.03 -3.02 -8.47
N PHE A 221 5.19 -2.96 -7.82
CA PHE A 221 5.42 -2.28 -6.55
C PHE A 221 6.59 -1.32 -6.69
N ASP A 222 6.41 -0.05 -6.40
CA ASP A 222 7.54 0.84 -6.15
C ASP A 222 7.93 0.67 -4.68
N LEU A 223 9.11 0.12 -4.39
CA LEU A 223 9.55 -0.12 -3.01
C LEU A 223 10.34 1.09 -2.52
N SER A 224 10.33 1.38 -1.22
CA SER A 224 11.33 2.31 -0.72
C SER A 224 12.73 1.80 -1.09
N TYR A 225 13.66 2.72 -1.36
CA TYR A 225 15.07 2.37 -1.59
C TYR A 225 15.60 1.39 -0.53
N PHE A 226 15.26 1.62 0.73
CA PHE A 226 15.70 0.79 1.86
C PHE A 226 15.14 -0.63 1.82
N GLY A 227 13.89 -0.82 1.36
CA GLY A 227 13.31 -2.13 1.13
C GLY A 227 13.92 -2.82 -0.10
N PHE A 228 14.06 -2.09 -1.21
CA PHE A 228 14.65 -2.59 -2.45
C PHE A 228 16.06 -3.12 -2.25
N GLN A 229 16.92 -2.34 -1.57
CA GLN A 229 18.32 -2.71 -1.35
C GLN A 229 18.47 -3.96 -0.47
N LYS A 230 17.45 -4.44 0.24
CA LYS A 230 17.53 -5.73 0.93
C LYS A 230 17.44 -6.92 -0.02
N LEU A 231 16.85 -6.71 -1.20
CA LEU A 231 16.51 -7.76 -2.15
C LEU A 231 17.50 -7.83 -3.32
N ALA A 232 17.88 -6.68 -3.88
CA ALA A 232 18.85 -6.57 -4.97
C ALA A 232 19.55 -5.19 -4.93
N HIS A 233 20.65 -5.04 -5.65
CA HIS A 233 21.38 -3.77 -5.67
C HIS A 233 20.54 -2.68 -6.38
N PRO A 234 20.32 -1.50 -5.79
CA PRO A 234 19.46 -0.45 -6.36
C PRO A 234 19.87 0.02 -7.76
N ALA A 235 21.14 -0.16 -8.16
CA ALA A 235 21.59 0.12 -9.53
C ALA A 235 20.86 -0.69 -10.63
N TYR A 236 20.21 -1.81 -10.30
CA TYR A 236 19.33 -2.48 -11.26
C TYR A 236 18.16 -1.59 -11.69
N GLY A 237 17.70 -0.69 -10.81
CA GLY A 237 16.61 0.26 -11.06
C GLY A 237 15.23 -0.37 -11.12
N LEU A 238 15.13 -1.55 -11.73
CA LEU A 238 13.95 -2.39 -11.84
C LEU A 238 14.37 -3.84 -11.56
N MET A 239 13.56 -4.57 -10.80
CA MET A 239 13.80 -5.98 -10.50
C MET A 239 12.56 -6.84 -10.67
N ASN A 240 12.78 -8.12 -10.98
CA ASN A 240 11.76 -9.14 -10.82
C ASN A 240 11.50 -9.45 -9.35
N LEU A 241 10.24 -9.69 -9.03
CA LEU A 241 9.84 -10.16 -7.71
C LEU A 241 8.77 -11.23 -7.78
N GLU A 242 8.67 -11.95 -6.68
CA GLU A 242 7.47 -12.68 -6.31
C GLU A 242 6.86 -12.01 -5.08
N PHE A 243 5.54 -11.93 -5.03
CA PHE A 243 4.82 -11.36 -3.90
C PHE A 243 3.60 -12.20 -3.51
N ARG A 244 3.13 -12.01 -2.28
CA ARG A 244 1.81 -12.48 -1.84
C ARG A 244 1.25 -11.54 -0.77
N PRO A 245 -0.07 -11.30 -0.74
CA PRO A 245 -0.70 -10.58 0.36
C PRO A 245 -0.56 -11.38 1.66
N VAL A 246 -0.35 -10.67 2.77
CA VAL A 246 -0.27 -11.26 4.10
C VAL A 246 -1.00 -10.40 5.10
N ASP A 247 -1.46 -11.01 6.19
CA ASP A 247 -1.91 -10.28 7.36
C ASP A 247 -0.72 -9.52 7.98
N CYS A 248 -0.90 -8.23 8.24
CA CYS A 248 0.18 -7.34 8.67
C CYS A 248 0.83 -7.77 10.00
N PHE A 249 0.07 -8.42 10.89
CA PHE A 249 0.53 -8.79 12.22
C PHE A 249 1.05 -10.23 12.28
N SER A 250 0.21 -11.19 11.91
CA SER A 250 0.52 -12.62 11.95
C SER A 250 1.42 -13.07 10.81
N LYS A 251 1.53 -12.25 9.74
CA LYS A 251 2.27 -12.57 8.51
C LYS A 251 1.70 -13.79 7.77
N ALA A 252 0.50 -14.23 8.14
CA ALA A 252 -0.18 -15.33 7.48
C ALA A 252 -0.57 -14.91 6.06
N PRO A 253 -0.37 -15.76 5.05
CA PRO A 253 -0.84 -15.49 3.69
C PRO A 253 -2.35 -15.24 3.62
N LEU A 254 -2.74 -14.28 2.78
CA LEU A 254 -4.13 -13.95 2.51
C LEU A 254 -4.48 -14.20 1.03
N ASP A 255 -5.77 -14.24 0.73
CA ASP A 255 -6.25 -14.29 -0.65
C ASP A 255 -5.91 -13.00 -1.40
N TYR A 256 -5.56 -13.15 -2.68
CA TYR A 256 -5.24 -12.02 -3.56
C TYR A 256 -6.48 -11.27 -4.02
N LEU A 257 -7.56 -11.99 -4.34
CA LEU A 257 -8.81 -11.40 -4.83
C LEU A 257 -10.03 -11.99 -4.13
N PRO A 258 -10.99 -11.15 -3.70
CA PRO A 258 -10.81 -9.71 -3.51
C PRO A 258 -9.73 -9.47 -2.45
N GLY A 259 -8.89 -8.45 -2.63
CA GLY A 259 -7.90 -8.09 -1.62
C GLY A 259 -8.55 -7.74 -0.28
N TYR A 260 -7.85 -8.01 0.81
CA TYR A 260 -8.36 -7.88 2.17
C TYR A 260 -8.56 -6.42 2.60
N ILE A 261 -9.75 -6.09 3.11
CA ILE A 261 -10.04 -4.81 3.76
C ILE A 261 -10.49 -5.15 5.19
N ASN A 262 -9.80 -4.60 6.17
CA ASN A 262 -10.10 -4.80 7.58
C ASN A 262 -11.38 -4.05 7.95
N GLU A 263 -12.25 -4.70 8.73
CA GLU A 263 -13.46 -4.09 9.29
C GLU A 263 -13.10 -3.04 10.34
N THR A 264 -11.99 -3.26 11.07
CA THR A 264 -11.36 -2.20 11.84
C THR A 264 -10.71 -1.21 10.87
N ILE A 265 -11.08 0.06 11.00
CA ILE A 265 -10.57 1.19 10.21
C ILE A 265 -9.32 1.78 10.89
N TYR A 266 -9.38 1.90 12.21
CA TYR A 266 -8.29 2.42 13.04
C TYR A 266 -8.30 1.73 14.41
N GLY A 267 -7.19 1.05 14.73
CA GLY A 267 -6.88 0.51 16.06
C GLY A 267 -5.71 1.28 16.68
N ASP A 268 -4.59 0.63 16.97
CA ASP A 268 -3.34 1.35 17.36
C ASP A 268 -2.68 2.12 16.19
N ASN A 269 -3.19 1.89 14.97
CA ASN A 269 -2.81 2.55 13.74
C ASN A 269 -3.98 2.45 12.74
N VAL A 270 -3.85 3.11 11.60
CA VAL A 270 -4.72 2.86 10.44
C VAL A 270 -4.53 1.45 9.92
N GLU A 271 -5.63 0.76 9.66
CA GLU A 271 -5.65 -0.67 9.35
C GLU A 271 -5.65 -0.97 7.84
N SER A 272 -5.40 -2.24 7.50
CA SER A 272 -5.40 -2.72 6.12
C SER A 272 -6.67 -2.34 5.39
N GLY A 273 -6.53 -1.64 4.26
CA GLY A 273 -7.63 -1.21 3.42
C GLY A 273 -8.03 0.24 3.55
N TRP A 274 -7.41 1.02 4.44
CA TRP A 274 -7.83 2.38 4.75
C TRP A 274 -6.71 3.40 4.62
N ALA A 275 -6.95 4.44 3.83
CA ALA A 275 -6.15 5.67 3.82
C ALA A 275 -6.65 6.64 4.90
N TRP A 276 -5.81 7.59 5.32
CA TRP A 276 -6.12 8.59 6.35
C TRP A 276 -5.83 10.00 5.83
N PHE A 277 -6.86 10.84 5.74
CA PHE A 277 -6.78 12.17 5.14
C PHE A 277 -7.41 13.25 6.02
N PRO A 278 -6.60 13.94 6.86
CA PRO A 278 -7.00 15.23 7.39
C PRO A 278 -7.00 16.29 6.30
N TYR A 279 -7.93 17.26 6.40
CA TYR A 279 -8.02 18.38 5.46
C TYR A 279 -8.45 19.67 6.17
N GLN A 280 -7.92 20.81 5.71
CA GLN A 280 -8.05 22.13 6.35
C GLN A 280 -7.72 22.09 7.86
N GLN A 281 -6.69 21.33 8.21
CA GLN A 281 -6.19 21.16 9.56
C GLN A 281 -5.17 22.23 9.96
N ASN A 282 -5.06 22.51 11.26
CA ASN A 282 -3.93 23.22 11.87
C ASN A 282 -2.87 22.25 12.40
N ASN A 283 -3.29 21.02 12.74
CA ASN A 283 -2.43 19.98 13.27
C ASN A 283 -3.05 18.60 12.98
N LYS A 284 -2.21 17.61 12.74
CA LYS A 284 -2.58 16.22 12.50
C LYS A 284 -1.52 15.29 13.08
N GLN A 285 -1.98 14.26 13.79
CA GLN A 285 -1.13 13.21 14.34
C GLN A 285 -1.84 11.87 14.11
N LEU A 286 -1.25 11.01 13.28
CA LEU A 286 -1.84 9.71 13.00
C LEU A 286 -1.81 8.84 14.26
N GLN A 287 -0.76 8.92 15.07
CA GLN A 287 -0.59 8.13 16.29
C GLN A 287 -0.18 9.02 17.46
N VAL A 288 -1.03 9.11 18.47
CA VAL A 288 -0.75 9.77 19.76
C VAL A 288 -0.75 8.70 20.85
N ALA A 289 0.44 8.33 21.30
CA ALA A 289 0.63 7.25 22.26
C ALA A 289 -0.11 7.51 23.58
N GLY A 290 -0.87 6.52 24.05
CA GLY A 290 -1.61 6.58 25.30
C GLY A 290 -2.90 7.41 25.26
N ALA A 291 -3.25 7.99 24.11
CA ALA A 291 -4.45 8.80 23.96
C ALA A 291 -5.73 7.98 23.68
N GLY A 292 -5.61 6.72 23.32
CA GLY A 292 -6.72 5.84 22.98
C GLY A 292 -7.36 5.12 24.19
N VAL A 293 -8.33 4.27 23.90
CA VAL A 293 -9.08 3.41 24.81
C VAL A 293 -8.13 2.47 25.56
N GLY A 294 -8.17 2.50 26.89
CA GLY A 294 -7.28 1.65 27.69
C GLY A 294 -5.79 1.97 27.57
N GLY A 295 -5.43 3.12 26.97
CA GLY A 295 -4.04 3.55 26.79
C GLY A 295 -3.40 3.10 25.47
N SER A 296 -4.18 2.64 24.50
CA SER A 296 -3.79 2.50 23.08
C SER A 296 -3.36 3.83 22.46
N ASN A 297 -2.91 3.77 21.21
CA ASN A 297 -2.75 4.98 20.39
C ASN A 297 -4.11 5.54 19.97
N ALA A 298 -4.18 6.84 19.70
CA ALA A 298 -5.32 7.45 19.02
C ALA A 298 -4.84 8.33 17.87
N THR A 299 -5.67 8.52 16.85
CA THR A 299 -5.43 9.57 15.85
C THR A 299 -6.06 10.87 16.33
N CYS A 300 -5.33 11.98 16.24
CA CYS A 300 -5.77 13.29 16.72
C CYS A 300 -5.59 14.35 15.64
N VAL A 301 -6.60 15.20 15.47
CA VAL A 301 -6.58 16.29 14.48
C VAL A 301 -7.13 17.58 15.09
N ASP A 302 -6.59 18.71 14.68
CA ASP A 302 -7.13 20.05 14.91
C ASP A 302 -7.62 20.61 13.57
N VAL A 303 -8.93 20.72 13.40
CA VAL A 303 -9.55 21.03 12.10
C VAL A 303 -10.27 22.38 12.13
N ASN A 304 -9.98 23.23 11.14
CA ASN A 304 -10.65 24.50 10.96
C ASN A 304 -12.12 24.32 10.54
N PRO A 305 -12.96 25.37 10.60
CA PRO A 305 -14.29 25.34 10.00
C PRO A 305 -14.25 24.83 8.56
N SER A 306 -15.15 23.90 8.21
CA SER A 306 -15.19 23.16 6.94
C SER A 306 -14.11 22.10 6.74
N GLY A 307 -13.10 22.02 7.62
CA GLY A 307 -12.10 20.97 7.66
C GLY A 307 -12.60 19.67 8.27
N GLY A 308 -11.74 18.66 8.29
CA GLY A 308 -12.12 17.36 8.82
C GLY A 308 -11.03 16.30 8.73
N LEU A 309 -11.45 15.07 9.00
CA LEU A 309 -10.66 13.85 8.88
C LEU A 309 -11.47 12.80 8.14
N SER A 310 -10.89 12.19 7.13
CA SER A 310 -11.51 11.12 6.35
C SER A 310 -10.69 9.85 6.35
N PHE A 311 -11.38 8.71 6.36
CA PHE A 311 -10.81 7.41 6.08
C PHE A 311 -11.39 6.91 4.77
N VAL A 312 -10.53 6.51 3.84
CA VAL A 312 -10.91 6.18 2.46
C VAL A 312 -10.36 4.81 2.08
N SER A 313 -11.23 3.90 1.69
CA SER A 313 -10.84 2.63 1.08
C SER A 313 -10.82 2.81 -0.43
N ARG A 314 -9.65 3.14 -0.99
CA ARG A 314 -9.50 3.58 -2.39
C ARG A 314 -10.21 2.65 -3.38
N MET A 315 -11.09 3.18 -4.23
CA MET A 315 -11.84 2.39 -5.23
C MET A 315 -12.60 1.18 -4.66
N ALA A 316 -12.90 1.13 -3.35
CA ALA A 316 -13.59 0.00 -2.74
C ALA A 316 -15.07 -0.07 -3.11
N ASN A 317 -15.57 0.87 -3.92
CA ASN A 317 -16.89 0.79 -4.54
C ASN A 317 -16.99 -0.30 -5.65
N VAL A 318 -15.88 -0.98 -5.98
CA VAL A 318 -15.85 -2.12 -6.91
C VAL A 318 -16.43 -3.37 -6.25
N GLN A 319 -17.17 -4.17 -7.03
CA GLN A 319 -17.77 -5.42 -6.56
C GLN A 319 -16.74 -6.32 -5.86
N GLY A 320 -17.07 -6.78 -4.66
CA GLY A 320 -16.20 -7.64 -3.83
C GLY A 320 -15.39 -6.87 -2.78
N TYR A 321 -15.17 -5.56 -2.96
CA TYR A 321 -14.38 -4.72 -2.05
C TYR A 321 -15.23 -3.81 -1.16
N GLN A 322 -16.54 -3.71 -1.39
CA GLN A 322 -17.43 -2.73 -0.75
C GLN A 322 -17.65 -3.01 0.74
N PRO A 323 -16.99 -2.29 1.67
CA PRO A 323 -17.01 -2.66 3.09
C PRO A 323 -18.31 -2.21 3.79
N PHE A 324 -19.03 -1.25 3.21
CA PHE A 324 -20.26 -0.67 3.77
C PHE A 324 -21.54 -1.40 3.34
N LEU A 325 -21.46 -2.48 2.53
CA LEU A 325 -22.65 -3.24 2.17
C LEU A 325 -23.30 -3.83 3.43
N SER A 326 -24.63 -3.90 3.45
CA SER A 326 -25.38 -4.49 4.57
C SER A 326 -25.09 -5.97 4.82
N SER A 327 -24.49 -6.67 3.86
CA SER A 327 -23.99 -8.03 4.00
C SER A 327 -22.61 -8.12 4.67
N LYS A 328 -21.94 -6.99 4.89
CA LYS A 328 -20.60 -6.87 5.46
C LYS A 328 -20.62 -6.12 6.79
N ALA A 329 -21.34 -5.00 6.84
CA ALA A 329 -21.46 -4.19 8.03
C ALA A 329 -22.89 -3.66 8.20
N THR A 330 -23.32 -3.54 9.44
CA THR A 330 -24.61 -2.99 9.85
C THR A 330 -24.45 -1.73 10.69
N THR A 331 -23.32 -1.58 11.38
CA THR A 331 -23.02 -0.48 12.28
C THR A 331 -21.62 0.08 12.06
N VAL A 332 -21.47 1.35 12.41
CA VAL A 332 -20.19 2.03 12.59
C VAL A 332 -20.01 2.30 14.08
N SER A 333 -18.87 1.92 14.65
CA SER A 333 -18.52 2.20 16.04
C SER A 333 -17.15 2.84 16.15
N PHE A 334 -17.00 3.83 17.03
CA PHE A 334 -15.72 4.45 17.33
C PHE A 334 -15.75 5.12 18.69
N TYR A 335 -14.57 5.34 19.26
CA TYR A 335 -14.37 6.17 20.43
C TYR A 335 -13.92 7.56 20.01
N VAL A 336 -14.45 8.59 20.67
CA VAL A 336 -14.06 9.99 20.41
C VAL A 336 -13.88 10.76 21.69
N LYS A 337 -12.91 11.68 21.70
CA LYS A 337 -12.85 12.74 22.71
C LYS A 337 -12.48 14.08 22.10
N GLN A 338 -13.05 15.15 22.66
CA GLN A 338 -12.59 16.52 22.41
C GLN A 338 -11.30 16.78 23.18
N THR A 339 -10.32 17.41 22.54
CA THR A 339 -9.04 17.81 23.14
C THR A 339 -8.78 19.30 22.92
N SER A 340 -7.57 19.78 23.24
CA SER A 340 -7.15 21.16 23.01
C SER A 340 -5.71 21.22 22.51
N ALA A 341 -5.36 22.23 21.70
CA ALA A 341 -4.03 22.35 21.11
C ALA A 341 -2.90 22.31 22.16
N ALA A 342 -3.15 22.77 23.39
CA ALA A 342 -2.21 22.72 24.49
C ALA A 342 -2.04 21.33 25.13
N ASN A 343 -3.01 20.43 24.94
CA ASN A 343 -3.05 19.11 25.58
C ASN A 343 -3.56 18.04 24.58
N ILE A 344 -2.82 17.82 23.50
CA ILE A 344 -3.17 16.81 22.48
C ILE A 344 -3.26 15.43 23.14
N GLY A 345 -4.30 14.67 22.78
CA GLY A 345 -4.53 13.34 23.36
C GLY A 345 -5.07 13.36 24.80
N GLN A 346 -5.21 14.52 25.43
CA GLN A 346 -5.81 14.67 26.76
C GLN A 346 -7.10 15.48 26.65
N GLY A 347 -8.17 14.95 27.23
CA GLY A 347 -9.48 15.57 27.14
C GLY A 347 -10.59 14.57 27.44
N SER A 348 -11.84 15.00 27.21
CA SER A 348 -13.00 14.17 27.45
C SER A 348 -14.23 14.65 26.69
N GLY A 349 -15.16 13.73 26.46
CA GLY A 349 -16.49 14.04 25.94
C GLY A 349 -16.52 14.21 24.42
N VAL A 350 -17.74 14.20 23.87
CA VAL A 350 -17.97 14.25 22.42
C VAL A 350 -17.82 15.69 21.91
N PRO A 351 -16.98 15.95 20.90
CA PRO A 351 -16.82 17.29 20.34
C PRO A 351 -18.11 17.79 19.70
N SER A 352 -18.47 19.04 19.96
CA SER A 352 -19.59 19.70 19.30
C SER A 352 -19.18 20.22 17.91
N GLY A 353 -20.15 20.37 17.01
CA GLY A 353 -19.92 20.90 15.67
C GLY A 353 -19.29 19.92 14.68
N ILE A 354 -19.02 18.67 15.08
CA ILE A 354 -18.54 17.62 14.18
C ILE A 354 -19.72 16.81 13.63
N THR A 355 -19.71 16.62 12.32
CA THR A 355 -20.64 15.76 11.58
C THR A 355 -19.92 14.52 11.07
N LEU A 356 -20.49 13.34 11.30
CA LEU A 356 -20.09 12.08 10.68
C LEU A 356 -20.85 11.88 9.38
N SER A 357 -20.17 11.47 8.31
CA SER A 357 -20.79 11.13 7.03
C SER A 357 -20.08 9.94 6.38
N ILE A 358 -20.79 9.23 5.51
CA ILE A 358 -20.18 8.25 4.60
C ILE A 358 -20.39 8.71 3.16
N GLY A 359 -19.56 8.23 2.24
CA GLY A 359 -19.63 8.65 0.84
C GLY A 359 -18.62 7.94 -0.05
N ASN A 360 -18.35 8.55 -1.20
CA ASN A 360 -17.34 8.17 -2.16
C ASN A 360 -16.44 9.38 -2.43
N ALA A 361 -15.15 9.28 -2.08
CA ALA A 361 -14.22 10.39 -2.23
C ALA A 361 -13.98 10.70 -3.71
N GLU A 362 -13.74 9.66 -4.51
CA GLU A 362 -13.36 9.72 -5.91
C GLU A 362 -14.49 10.21 -6.82
N GLN A 363 -15.74 9.97 -6.44
CA GLN A 363 -16.95 10.36 -7.18
C GLN A 363 -17.63 11.61 -6.62
N MET A 364 -17.08 12.23 -5.58
CA MET A 364 -17.69 13.38 -4.88
C MET A 364 -19.14 13.12 -4.45
N TYR A 365 -19.42 11.90 -4.01
CA TYR A 365 -20.77 11.47 -3.59
C TYR A 365 -20.82 11.40 -2.06
N TYR A 366 -21.66 12.20 -1.41
CA TYR A 366 -21.74 12.24 0.04
C TYR A 366 -23.17 11.98 0.50
N CYS A 367 -23.29 11.18 1.56
CA CYS A 367 -24.57 10.88 2.18
C CYS A 367 -24.98 11.90 3.25
N THR A 368 -26.13 11.65 3.88
CA THR A 368 -26.63 12.49 4.97
C THR A 368 -25.63 12.47 6.14
N GLY A 369 -25.22 13.66 6.57
CA GLY A 369 -24.35 13.81 7.73
C GLY A 369 -25.13 13.75 9.05
N LEU A 370 -24.53 13.17 10.08
CA LEU A 370 -25.08 13.03 11.43
C LEU A 370 -24.21 13.77 12.45
N GLN A 371 -24.81 14.63 13.27
CA GLN A 371 -24.08 15.36 14.31
C GLN A 371 -23.63 14.39 15.41
N LEU A 372 -22.34 14.40 15.76
CA LEU A 372 -21.80 13.48 16.78
C LEU A 372 -22.52 13.60 18.12
N SER A 373 -22.90 14.81 18.51
CA SER A 373 -23.62 15.09 19.76
C SER A 373 -25.04 14.49 19.83
N SER A 374 -25.61 14.10 18.69
CA SER A 374 -26.92 13.44 18.61
C SER A 374 -26.86 11.91 18.59
N LEU A 375 -25.66 11.33 18.50
CA LEU A 375 -25.49 9.89 18.39
C LEU A 375 -25.66 9.20 19.75
N SER A 376 -25.99 7.90 19.69
CA SER A 376 -26.08 7.06 20.89
C SER A 376 -24.71 6.94 21.55
N GLN A 377 -24.62 7.33 22.81
CA GLN A 377 -23.39 7.26 23.59
C GLN A 377 -23.33 5.96 24.38
N GLY A 378 -22.18 5.30 24.32
CA GLY A 378 -21.87 4.08 25.04
C GLY A 378 -20.93 4.32 26.23
N PRO A 379 -20.15 3.29 26.64
CA PRO A 379 -19.17 3.41 27.71
C PRO A 379 -18.10 4.46 27.40
N THR A 380 -17.45 4.93 28.48
CA THR A 380 -16.30 5.82 28.41
C THR A 380 -15.03 5.11 28.90
N SER A 381 -13.90 5.41 28.26
CA SER A 381 -12.57 4.90 28.62
C SER A 381 -11.52 5.93 28.25
N ASN A 382 -10.60 6.25 29.16
CA ASN A 382 -9.55 7.27 28.96
C ASN A 382 -10.09 8.63 28.44
N GLY A 383 -11.27 9.03 28.93
CA GLY A 383 -11.98 10.25 28.51
C GLY A 383 -12.71 10.15 27.16
N MET A 384 -12.50 9.07 26.39
CA MET A 384 -13.21 8.83 25.14
C MET A 384 -14.58 8.25 25.39
N THR A 385 -15.57 8.72 24.62
CA THR A 385 -16.95 8.20 24.62
C THR A 385 -17.15 7.35 23.38
N GLN A 386 -17.63 6.12 23.55
CA GLN A 386 -18.04 5.28 22.44
C GLN A 386 -19.29 5.85 21.77
N LEU A 387 -19.29 5.94 20.44
CA LEU A 387 -20.45 6.25 19.62
C LEU A 387 -20.74 5.08 18.68
N THR A 388 -22.03 4.81 18.47
CA THR A 388 -22.48 3.76 17.53
C THR A 388 -23.57 4.29 16.64
N VAL A 389 -23.46 4.02 15.34
CA VAL A 389 -24.39 4.49 14.31
C VAL A 389 -24.79 3.33 13.39
N PRO A 390 -26.08 2.98 13.30
CA PRO A 390 -26.56 2.08 12.26
C PRO A 390 -26.30 2.69 10.87
N ILE A 391 -25.67 1.91 9.96
CA ILE A 391 -25.34 2.36 8.60
C ILE A 391 -26.59 2.79 7.83
N SER A 392 -27.75 2.21 8.15
CA SER A 392 -29.04 2.59 7.57
C SER A 392 -29.44 4.05 7.81
N GLN A 393 -28.84 4.75 8.79
CA GLN A 393 -29.15 6.16 9.08
C GLN A 393 -28.57 7.15 8.05
N PHE A 394 -27.51 6.78 7.32
CA PHE A 394 -26.87 7.70 6.37
C PHE A 394 -27.69 7.93 5.08
N ASN A 395 -28.70 7.09 4.80
CA ASN A 395 -29.55 7.15 3.60
C ASN A 395 -28.73 7.24 2.30
N CYS A 396 -28.02 6.15 1.97
CA CYS A 396 -27.07 6.06 0.87
C CYS A 396 -27.40 4.92 -0.10
N ASP A 397 -26.86 5.03 -1.32
CA ASP A 397 -26.52 3.85 -2.11
C ASP A 397 -25.19 3.28 -1.62
N LEU A 398 -25.26 2.26 -0.75
CA LEU A 398 -24.09 1.64 -0.12
C LEU A 398 -23.16 0.95 -1.12
N THR A 399 -23.61 0.67 -2.34
CA THR A 399 -22.75 0.08 -3.39
C THR A 399 -21.68 1.05 -3.88
N ARG A 400 -21.85 2.34 -3.61
CA ARG A 400 -20.92 3.39 -4.02
C ARG A 400 -20.01 3.85 -2.89
N VAL A 401 -20.27 3.46 -1.66
CA VAL A 401 -19.59 4.02 -0.49
C VAL A 401 -18.23 3.37 -0.29
N ASP A 402 -17.19 4.19 -0.16
CA ASP A 402 -15.81 3.78 0.14
C ASP A 402 -15.10 4.70 1.15
N GLN A 403 -15.79 5.73 1.64
CA GLN A 403 -15.26 6.71 2.58
C GLN A 403 -16.17 6.87 3.79
N ILE A 404 -15.55 7.12 4.94
CA ILE A 404 -16.19 7.69 6.12
C ILE A 404 -15.41 8.93 6.59
N GLY A 405 -16.12 10.00 6.95
CA GLY A 405 -15.51 11.30 7.24
C GLY A 405 -16.16 12.03 8.40
N PHE A 406 -15.32 12.78 9.13
CA PHE A 406 -15.64 13.64 10.25
C PHE A 406 -15.39 15.08 9.83
N GLN A 407 -16.43 15.90 9.70
CA GLN A 407 -16.32 17.28 9.24
C GLN A 407 -16.70 18.27 10.33
N ASN A 408 -15.88 19.31 10.50
CA ASN A 408 -16.20 20.46 11.31
C ASN A 408 -17.19 21.38 10.59
N THR A 409 -18.44 21.35 11.06
CA THR A 409 -19.55 22.21 10.62
C THR A 409 -19.76 23.41 11.54
N GLY A 410 -18.95 23.55 12.59
CA GLY A 410 -18.96 24.68 13.50
C GLY A 410 -18.24 25.90 12.94
N SER A 411 -18.33 27.01 13.67
CA SER A 411 -17.70 28.29 13.30
C SER A 411 -16.27 28.46 13.86
N ALA A 412 -15.80 27.55 14.69
CA ALA A 412 -14.48 27.59 15.32
C ALA A 412 -13.70 26.31 15.01
N ALA A 413 -12.37 26.36 15.12
CA ALA A 413 -11.56 25.16 15.04
C ALA A 413 -11.93 24.18 16.17
N VAL A 414 -11.91 22.89 15.84
CA VAL A 414 -12.25 21.81 16.78
C VAL A 414 -11.11 20.81 16.76
N GLN A 415 -10.60 20.48 17.94
CA GLN A 415 -9.63 19.41 18.09
C GLN A 415 -10.28 18.18 18.74
N PHE A 416 -10.05 17.02 18.14
CA PHE A 416 -10.55 15.76 18.65
C PHE A 416 -9.61 14.60 18.33
N CYS A 417 -9.78 13.50 19.07
CA CYS A 417 -9.11 12.25 18.81
C CYS A 417 -10.12 11.12 18.59
N LEU A 418 -9.75 10.14 17.76
CA LEU A 418 -10.50 8.92 17.48
C LEU A 418 -9.67 7.69 17.81
N ASP A 419 -10.34 6.62 18.23
CA ASP A 419 -9.75 5.30 18.45
C ASP A 419 -10.82 4.19 18.32
N ASP A 420 -10.38 2.93 18.21
CA ASP A 420 -11.20 1.72 18.12
C ASP A 420 -12.35 1.89 17.13
N PHE A 421 -11.99 2.34 15.93
CA PHE A 421 -12.90 2.71 14.87
C PHE A 421 -13.11 1.51 13.95
N ALA A 422 -14.34 1.00 13.88
CA ALA A 422 -14.66 -0.19 13.13
C ALA A 422 -16.05 -0.16 12.48
N LEU A 423 -16.19 -0.98 11.44
CA LEU A 423 -17.44 -1.45 10.87
C LEU A 423 -17.80 -2.77 11.55
N THR A 424 -19.08 -2.99 11.87
CA THR A 424 -19.57 -4.17 12.61
C THR A 424 -20.91 -4.69 12.12
#